data_AF-A0A1F2Y753-F1
#
_entry.id   AF-A0A1F2Y753-F1
#
_cell.length_a   1.000
_cell.length_b   1.000
_cell.length_c   1.000
_cell.angle_alpha   90.00
_cell.angle_beta   90.00
_cell.angle_gamma   90.00
#
_symmetry.space_group_name_H-M   'P 1'
#
loop_
_entity.id
_entity.type
_entity.pdbx_description
1 polymer ?
#
loop_
_entity_poly.entity_id
_entity_poly.type
_entity_poly.pdbx_seq_one_letter_code
_entity_poly.pdbx_strand_id
1 'polypeptide(L)' 'MITIDVEELGARTTAIIAQVGSGATYVVMMAGRPAAALIPIEDAKDHVLADDDRYTGIRRRSRGAYADGRTTNLKNLS' A
#
# COMPACT_ATOMS: atom_id res chain seq x y z
N MET A 1 8.55 -12.65 -0.41
CA MET A 1 8.83 -11.43 -1.21
C MET A 1 10.05 -11.72 -2.06
N ILE A 2 9.91 -11.61 -3.39
CA ILE A 2 10.94 -12.01 -4.37
C ILE A 2 11.47 -10.74 -5.04
N THR A 3 12.78 -10.61 -5.20
CA THR A 3 13.39 -9.50 -5.95
C THR A 3 13.62 -9.91 -7.40
N ILE A 4 13.28 -9.02 -8.33
CA ILE A 4 13.50 -9.17 -9.77
C ILE A 4 14.07 -7.87 -10.34
N ASP A 5 14.92 -7.96 -11.35
CA ASP A 5 15.39 -6.79 -12.08
C ASP A 5 14.32 -6.31 -13.09
N VAL A 6 14.37 -5.02 -13.44
CA VAL A 6 13.40 -4.41 -14.37
C VAL A 6 13.46 -5.06 -15.77
N GLU A 7 14.63 -5.55 -16.18
CA GLU A 7 14.81 -6.27 -17.43
C GLU A 7 14.10 -7.64 -17.40
N GLU A 8 14.19 -8.36 -16.28
CA GLU A 8 13.47 -9.64 -16.10
C GLU A 8 11.96 -9.41 -16.08
N LEU A 9 11.51 -8.34 -15.41
CA LEU A 9 10.10 -7.94 -15.43
C LEU A 9 9.62 -7.71 -16.86
N GLY A 10 10.40 -7.02 -17.69
CA GLY A 10 10.08 -6.77 -19.09
C GLY A 10 10.03 -8.06 -19.93
N ALA A 11 10.94 -9.00 -19.69
CA ALA A 11 10.98 -10.26 -20.41
C ALA A 11 9.84 -11.23 -20.04
N ARG A 12 9.33 -11.16 -18.81
CA ARG A 12 8.39 -12.14 -18.24
C ARG A 12 7.10 -11.52 -17.70
N THR A 13 6.73 -10.33 -18.19
CA THR A 13 5.64 -9.50 -17.65
C THR A 13 4.36 -10.29 -17.41
N THR A 14 3.84 -11.01 -18.41
CA THR A 14 2.58 -11.75 -18.30
C THR A 14 2.61 -12.82 -17.21
N ALA A 15 3.71 -13.57 -17.11
CA ALA A 15 3.85 -14.62 -16.10
C ALA A 15 3.94 -14.03 -14.68
N ILE A 16 4.69 -12.94 -14.53
CA ILE A 16 4.85 -12.25 -13.25
C ILE A 16 3.52 -11.65 -12.81
N ILE A 17 2.77 -10.99 -13.70
CA ILE A 17 1.44 -10.46 -13.39
C ILE A 17 0.48 -11.57 -12.97
N ALA A 18 0.48 -12.71 -13.68
CA ALA A 18 -0.36 -13.86 -13.30
C ALA A 18 -0.03 -14.37 -11.89
N GLN A 19 1.25 -14.45 -11.54
CA GLN A 19 1.70 -14.86 -10.21
C GLN A 19 1.32 -13.82 -9.14
N VAL A 20 1.43 -12.53 -9.42
CA VAL A 20 0.96 -11.46 -8.52
C VAL A 20 -0.55 -11.58 -8.32
N GLY A 21 -1.32 -11.83 -9.39
CA GLY A 21 -2.75 -12.08 -9.31
C GLY A 21 -3.12 -13.32 -8.47
N SER A 22 -2.22 -14.29 -8.34
CA SER A 22 -2.39 -15.45 -7.46
C SER A 22 -1.77 -15.27 -6.07
N GLY A 23 -1.39 -14.04 -5.69
CA GLY A 23 -0.92 -13.71 -4.33
C GLY A 23 0.60 -13.54 -4.18
N ALA A 24 1.38 -13.60 -5.25
CA ALA A 24 2.82 -13.35 -5.15
C ALA A 24 3.14 -11.86 -4.97
N THR A 25 4.25 -11.57 -4.29
CA THR A 25 4.77 -10.20 -4.11
C THR A 25 6.20 -10.11 -4.63
N TYR A 26 6.42 -9.12 -5.50
CA TYR A 26 7.72 -8.81 -6.08
C TYR A 26 8.21 -7.42 -5.67
N VAL A 27 9.53 -7.29 -5.49
CA VAL A 27 10.23 -6.01 -5.47
C VAL A 27 11.03 -5.89 -6.76
N VAL A 28 10.77 -4.83 -7.51
CA VAL A 28 11.44 -4.54 -8.77
C VAL A 28 12.67 -3.70 -8.45
N MET A 29 13.82 -4.19 -8.89
CA MET A 29 15.11 -3.55 -8.78
C MET A 29 15.42 -2.82 -10.09
N MET A 30 15.93 -1.60 -9.99
CA MET A 30 16.44 -0.82 -11.12
C MET A 30 17.83 -0.32 -10.76
N ALA A 31 18.84 -0.69 -11.55
CA ALA A 31 20.25 -0.36 -11.29
C ALA A 31 20.69 -0.71 -9.84
N GLY A 32 20.27 -1.87 -9.34
CA GLY A 32 20.62 -2.37 -8.00
C GLY A 32 19.89 -1.70 -6.84
N ARG A 33 18.87 -0.87 -7.11
CA ARG A 33 18.05 -0.20 -6.08
C ARG A 33 16.59 -0.61 -6.18
N PRO A 34 15.87 -0.80 -5.06
CA PRO A 34 14.43 -1.01 -5.09
C PRO A 34 13.75 0.20 -5.71
N ALA A 35 12.98 -0.03 -6.77
CA ALA A 35 12.29 1.03 -7.52
C ALA A 35 10.77 0.93 -7.42
N ALA A 36 10.23 -0.29 -7.34
CA ALA A 36 8.80 -0.52 -7.22
C ALA A 36 8.51 -1.84 -6.48
N ALA A 37 7.26 -2.00 -6.04
CA ALA A 37 6.72 -3.28 -5.60
C ALA A 37 5.51 -3.66 -6.45
N LEU A 38 5.41 -4.93 -6.82
CA LEU A 38 4.22 -5.51 -7.43
C LEU A 38 3.54 -6.38 -6.38
N ILE A 39 2.33 -6.00 -6.01
CA ILE A 39 1.50 -6.66 -5.00
C ILE A 39 0.10 -6.90 -5.57
N PRO A 40 -0.63 -7.89 -5.03
CA PRO A 40 -2.04 -8.09 -5.34
C PRO A 40 -2.83 -6.80 -5.08
N ILE A 41 -3.85 -6.52 -5.90
CA ILE A 41 -4.64 -5.29 -5.77
C ILE A 41 -5.39 -5.20 -4.43
N GLU A 42 -5.80 -6.35 -3.90
CA GLU A 42 -6.47 -6.46 -2.59
C GLU A 42 -5.55 -5.94 -1.47
N ASP A 43 -4.28 -6.32 -1.52
CA ASP A 43 -3.25 -5.88 -0.58
C ASP A 43 -2.82 -4.43 -0.86
N ALA A 44 -2.82 -4.02 -2.14
CA ALA A 44 -2.46 -2.67 -2.56
C ALA A 44 -3.41 -1.61 -1.99
N LYS A 45 -4.68 -1.96 -1.79
CA LYS A 45 -5.68 -1.03 -1.27
C LYS A 45 -5.30 -0.48 0.10
N ASP A 46 -4.80 -1.33 0.99
CA ASP A 46 -4.38 -0.91 2.33
C ASP A 46 -3.14 -0.02 2.28
N HIS A 47 -2.21 -0.31 1.38
CA HIS A 47 -1.01 0.51 1.15
C HIS A 47 -1.35 1.88 0.55
N VAL A 48 -2.17 1.92 -0.49
CA VAL A 48 -2.59 3.19 -1.13
C VAL A 48 -3.38 4.06 -0.15
N LEU A 49 -4.28 3.48 0.64
CA LEU A 49 -5.03 4.22 1.67
C LEU A 49 -4.13 4.65 2.84
N ALA A 50 -3.01 3.97 3.07
CA ALA A 50 -2.05 4.35 4.09
C ALA A 50 -1.24 5.61 3.70
N ASP A 51 -0.93 5.77 2.41
CA ASP A 51 -0.08 6.86 1.91
C ASP A 51 -0.85 8.00 1.21
N ASP A 52 -2.15 7.87 0.94
CA ASP A 52 -2.96 8.97 0.39
C ASP A 52 -3.05 10.14 1.39
N ASP A 53 -2.59 11.31 0.95
CA ASP A 53 -2.48 12.56 1.72
C ASP A 53 -3.77 12.97 2.44
N ARG A 54 -4.93 12.65 1.87
CA ARG A 54 -6.23 12.97 2.48
C ARG A 54 -6.44 12.12 3.72
N TYR A 55 -6.13 10.83 3.64
CA TYR A 55 -6.31 9.89 4.74
C TYR A 55 -5.21 10.02 5.79
N THR A 56 -3.96 10.28 5.41
CA THR A 56 -2.87 10.59 6.35
C THR A 56 -3.19 11.86 7.14
N GLY A 57 -3.71 12.90 6.47
CA GLY A 57 -4.17 14.14 7.09
C GLY A 57 -5.32 13.93 8.07
N ILE A 58 -6.32 13.13 7.70
CA ILE A 58 -7.44 12.76 8.59
C ILE A 58 -6.91 12.03 9.83
N ARG A 59 -6.07 11.00 9.67
CA ARG A 59 -5.49 10.24 10.79
C ARG A 59 -4.73 11.16 11.76
N ARG A 60 -3.90 12.07 11.24
CA ARG A 60 -3.17 13.04 12.07
C ARG A 60 -4.12 13.92 12.87
N ARG A 61 -5.15 14.50 12.22
CA ARG A 61 -6.14 15.36 12.89
C ARG A 61 -6.95 14.59 13.92
N SER A 62 -7.40 13.38 13.58
CA SER A 62 -8.19 12.53 14.49
C SER A 62 -7.38 12.10 15.70
N ARG A 63 -6.10 11.75 15.56
CA ARG A 63 -5.21 11.47 16.70
C ARG A 63 -5.04 12.68 17.62
N GLY A 64 -4.85 13.87 17.04
CA GLY A 64 -4.80 15.11 17.81
C GLY A 64 -6.12 15.37 18.56
N ALA A 65 -7.24 15.30 17.86
CA ALA A 65 -8.56 15.45 18.47
C ALA A 65 -8.81 14.43 19.59
N TYR A 66 -8.40 13.17 19.40
CA TYR A 66 -8.50 12.14 20.42
C TYR A 66 -7.65 12.46 21.66
N ALA A 67 -6.39 12.87 21.47
CA ALA A 67 -5.52 13.29 22.56
C ALA A 67 -6.07 14.50 23.32
N ASP A 68 -6.74 15.42 22.62
CA ASP A 68 -7.40 16.59 23.20
C ASP A 68 -8.76 16.26 23.85
N GLY A 69 -9.17 14.99 23.90
CA GLY A 69 -10.47 14.56 24.42
C GLY A 69 -11.66 14.97 23.54
N ARG A 70 -11.44 15.49 22.34
CA ARG A 70 -12.46 15.88 21.35
C ARG A 70 -13.00 14.66 20.64
N THR A 71 -13.67 13.80 21.40
CA THR A 71 -14.31 12.57 20.94
C THR A 71 -15.79 12.59 21.31
N THR A 72 -16.61 11.86 20.56
CA THR A 72 -18.02 11.65 20.92
C THR A 72 -18.29 10.16 21.08
N ASN A 73 -19.18 9.82 22.01
CA ASN A 73 -19.63 8.43 22.14
C ASN A 73 -20.60 8.13 21.00
N LEU A 74 -20.56 6.90 20.48
CA LEU A 74 -21.46 6.46 19.42
C LEU A 74 -22.94 6.64 19.79
N LYS A 75 -23.29 6.48 21.08
CA LYS A 75 -24.65 6.71 21.59
C LYS A 75 -25.13 8.15 21.47
N ASN A 76 -24.22 9.10 21.28
CA ASN A 76 -24.51 10.53 21.18
C ASN A 76 -24.57 11.01 19.72
N LEU A 77 -24.42 10.10 18.74
CA LEU A 77 -24.46 10.38 17.30
C LEU A 77 -25.82 10.07 16.65
N SER A 78 -26.83 9.71 17.45
CA SER A 78 -28.20 9.40 17.02
C SER A 78 -29.10 10.62 16.95
#